data_AF-A0A1J5HF47-F1
#
_entry.id   AF-A0A1J5HF47-F1
#
_cell.length_a   1.000
_cell.length_b   1.000
_cell.length_c   1.000
_cell.angle_alpha   90.00
_cell.angle_beta   90.00
_cell.angle_gamma   90.00
#
_symmetry.space_group_name_H-M   'P 1'
#
loop_
_entity.id
_entity.type
_entity.pdbx_description
1 polymer ?
#
loop_
_entity_poly.entity_id
_entity_poly.type
_entity_poly.pdbx_seq_one_letter_code
_entity_poly.pdbx_strand_id
1 'polypeptide(L)'
;MSQPSWFDQTPQWVWWSCIPALGGGAIAYAGVKSGSNIWIGVGASFVAAAIVLPTFPIVANLAGLVWVAQVATAFAIKREYLIKTYPQNLPLPEDPKLLKAIAANRPKIDLNSCSKNDLVNILGLPIVYANDIESLRAEGHIFTSLEELHDVIEIPNTTLKKIESLVVFSYDYRQESDYSWKRINSMTVDDLVNSGLELNAARAIAAARQSGGEFKSIMDIKKRTGIPFSAYRHLT
;
A
#
# COMPACT_ATOMS: atom_id res chain seq x y z
N MET A 1 2.30 29.71 -20.12
CA MET A 1 3.59 29.05 -19.76
C MET A 1 3.25 27.70 -19.16
N SER A 2 3.68 26.60 -19.78
CA SER A 2 3.49 25.25 -19.24
C SER A 2 4.27 25.10 -17.95
N GLN A 3 3.64 24.53 -16.91
CA GLN A 3 4.32 24.24 -15.65
C GLN A 3 5.47 23.24 -15.92
N PRO A 4 6.67 23.46 -15.37
CA PRO A 4 7.78 22.51 -15.53
C PRO A 4 7.40 21.15 -14.92
N SER A 5 7.73 20.07 -15.63
CA SER A 5 7.57 18.69 -15.15
C SER A 5 8.17 18.56 -13.76
N TRP A 6 7.48 17.84 -12.86
CA TRP A 6 7.88 17.71 -11.45
C TRP A 6 9.36 17.36 -11.25
N PHE A 7 9.90 16.51 -12.11
CA PHE A 7 11.28 16.04 -12.03
C PHE A 7 12.32 17.05 -12.55
N ASP A 8 11.90 18.07 -13.29
CA ASP A 8 12.78 19.13 -13.79
C ASP A 8 12.97 20.24 -12.75
N GLN A 9 12.09 20.33 -11.75
CA GLN A 9 12.10 21.38 -10.73
C GLN A 9 13.29 21.22 -9.79
N THR A 10 13.89 22.34 -9.36
CA THR A 10 14.89 22.35 -8.27
C THR A 10 14.22 22.82 -6.98
N PRO A 11 14.01 21.92 -6.00
CA PRO A 11 13.40 22.29 -4.73
C PRO A 11 14.16 23.41 -4.02
N GLN A 12 13.45 24.29 -3.31
CA GLN A 12 14.06 25.41 -2.59
C GLN A 12 15.15 25.00 -1.59
N TRP A 13 15.01 23.84 -0.95
CA TRP A 13 16.02 23.33 -0.02
C TRP A 13 17.38 23.08 -0.68
N VAL A 14 17.41 22.76 -1.99
CA VAL A 14 18.66 22.61 -2.74
C VAL A 14 19.38 23.96 -2.83
N TRP A 15 18.65 25.07 -3.02
CA TRP A 15 19.24 26.40 -3.00
C TRP A 15 19.71 26.83 -1.61
N TRP A 16 18.97 26.45 -0.56
CA TRP A 16 19.42 26.67 0.82
C TRP A 16 20.69 25.90 1.16
N SER A 17 20.94 24.76 0.48
CA SER A 17 22.18 24.00 0.63
C SER A 17 23.43 24.76 0.18
N CYS A 18 23.26 25.79 -0.67
CA CYS A 18 24.37 26.65 -1.12
C CYS A 18 24.85 27.62 -0.04
N ILE A 19 24.12 27.77 1.08
CA ILE A 19 24.51 28.62 2.19
C ILE A 19 25.56 27.89 3.04
N PRO A 20 26.81 28.39 3.15
CA PRO A 20 27.93 27.63 3.73
C PRO A 20 27.70 27.06 5.14
N ALA A 21 27.09 27.82 6.03
CA ALA A 21 26.89 27.40 7.43
C ALA A 21 25.54 26.71 7.69
N LEU A 22 24.55 26.92 6.82
CA LEU A 22 23.16 26.47 7.04
C LEU A 22 22.71 25.38 6.07
N GLY A 23 23.49 25.10 5.03
CA GLY A 23 23.08 24.19 3.98
C GLY A 23 23.00 22.72 4.39
N GLY A 24 23.77 22.30 5.39
CA GLY A 24 23.61 20.98 6.02
C GLY A 24 22.23 20.83 6.67
N GLY A 25 21.69 21.91 7.25
CA GLY A 25 20.32 21.95 7.79
C GLY A 25 19.27 21.79 6.70
N ALA A 26 19.52 22.32 5.50
CA ALA A 26 18.62 22.13 4.35
C ALA A 26 18.58 20.67 3.87
N ILE A 27 19.72 19.97 3.88
CA ILE A 27 19.80 18.53 3.58
C ILE A 27 19.07 17.72 4.66
N ALA A 28 19.24 18.08 5.93
CA ALA A 28 18.53 17.43 7.03
C ALA A 28 17.01 17.63 6.94
N TYR A 29 16.56 18.85 6.61
CA TYR A 29 15.15 19.14 6.34
C TYR A 29 14.59 18.30 5.18
N ALA A 30 15.35 18.15 4.10
CA ALA A 30 14.98 17.27 2.99
C ALA A 30 14.85 15.81 3.44
N GLY A 31 15.72 15.36 4.35
CA GLY A 31 15.66 14.05 4.97
C GLY A 31 14.40 13.82 5.81
N VAL A 32 14.02 14.79 6.65
CA VAL A 32 12.77 14.72 7.43
C VAL A 32 11.57 14.62 6.50
N LYS A 33 11.51 15.47 5.47
CA LYS A 33 10.36 15.53 4.55
C LYS A 33 10.25 14.29 3.63
N SER A 34 11.36 13.59 3.37
CA SER A 34 11.38 12.36 2.58
C SER A 34 11.37 11.07 3.42
N GLY A 35 11.39 11.18 4.76
CA GLY A 35 11.48 10.02 5.67
C GLY A 35 12.84 9.30 5.65
N SER A 36 13.92 9.99 5.27
CA SER A 36 15.27 9.41 5.14
C SER A 36 16.18 9.76 6.33
N ASN A 37 16.36 8.81 7.26
CA ASN A 37 17.27 8.96 8.40
C ASN A 37 18.73 9.19 7.98
N ILE A 38 19.15 8.61 6.86
CA ILE A 38 20.50 8.78 6.32
C ILE A 38 20.74 10.25 5.94
N TRP A 39 19.78 10.90 5.28
CA TRP A 39 19.92 12.30 4.87
C TRP A 39 19.91 13.26 6.06
N ILE A 40 19.14 12.93 7.09
CA ILE A 40 19.17 13.64 8.37
C ILE A 40 20.58 13.58 8.96
N GLY A 41 21.19 12.38 9.04
CA GLY A 41 22.54 12.20 9.55
C GLY A 41 23.63 12.88 8.72
N VAL A 42 23.53 12.82 7.39
CA VAL A 42 24.46 13.51 6.47
C VAL A 42 24.34 15.02 6.62
N GLY A 43 23.12 15.56 6.66
CA GLY A 43 22.89 16.98 6.87
C GLY A 43 23.42 17.48 8.22
N ALA A 44 23.17 16.75 9.30
CA ALA A 44 23.69 17.06 10.63
C ALA A 44 25.24 17.04 10.66
N SER A 45 25.86 16.08 9.96
CA SER A 45 27.32 16.01 9.83
C SER A 45 27.90 17.24 9.12
N PHE A 46 27.25 17.73 8.07
CA PHE A 46 27.67 18.97 7.40
C PHE A 46 27.54 20.20 8.31
N VAL A 47 26.46 20.31 9.09
CA VAL A 47 26.30 21.40 10.08
C VAL A 47 27.40 21.34 11.13
N ALA A 48 27.68 20.16 11.69
CA ALA A 48 28.74 19.98 12.67
C ALA A 48 30.12 20.35 12.07
N ALA A 49 30.42 19.91 10.85
CA ALA A 49 31.66 20.24 10.16
C ALA A 49 31.79 21.75 9.90
N ALA A 50 30.72 22.43 9.52
CA ALA A 50 30.71 23.87 9.28
C ALA A 50 30.99 24.69 10.56
N ILE A 51 30.60 24.18 11.74
CA ILE A 51 30.86 24.84 13.03
C ILE A 51 32.28 24.54 13.54
N VAL A 52 32.71 23.28 13.42
CA VAL A 52 33.95 22.78 14.04
C VAL A 52 35.20 23.08 13.19
N LEU A 53 35.14 22.97 11.85
CA LEU A 53 36.33 23.16 11.02
C LEU A 53 36.95 24.56 11.09
N PRO A 54 36.17 25.66 11.15
CA PRO A 54 36.74 27.00 11.27
C PRO A 54 37.48 27.25 12.59
N THR A 55 37.21 26.47 13.65
CA THR A 55 37.87 26.64 14.95
C THR A 55 39.28 26.05 15.01
N PHE A 56 39.70 25.31 13.99
CA PHE A 56 41.01 24.66 13.93
C PHE A 56 41.84 25.19 12.75
N PRO A 57 42.91 25.98 13.00
CA PRO A 57 43.70 26.65 11.96
C PRO A 57 44.27 25.72 10.88
N ILE A 58 44.61 24.49 11.27
CA ILE A 58 45.22 23.48 10.38
C ILE A 58 44.23 22.97 9.33
N VAL A 59 42.94 22.90 9.68
CA VAL A 59 41.87 22.35 8.82
C VAL A 59 40.88 23.40 8.31
N ALA A 60 41.08 24.68 8.64
CA ALA A 60 40.23 25.78 8.19
C ALA A 60 40.11 25.85 6.66
N ASN A 61 41.17 25.51 5.93
CA ASN A 61 41.17 25.45 4.45
C ASN A 61 40.28 24.33 3.88
N LEU A 62 39.92 23.31 4.69
CA LEU A 62 38.99 22.26 4.28
C LEU A 62 37.52 22.73 4.31
N ALA A 63 37.21 23.85 4.96
CA ALA A 63 35.83 24.35 5.05
C ALA A 63 35.24 24.64 3.66
N GLY A 64 36.05 25.15 2.72
CA GLY A 64 35.64 25.35 1.33
C GLY A 64 35.33 24.03 0.60
N LEU A 65 36.13 22.98 0.83
CA LEU A 65 35.89 21.66 0.25
C LEU A 65 34.62 21.01 0.84
N VAL A 66 34.38 21.17 2.14
CA VAL A 66 33.16 20.68 2.79
C VAL A 66 31.93 21.40 2.26
N TRP A 67 32.02 22.71 2.01
CA TRP A 67 30.93 23.45 1.36
C TRP A 67 30.65 22.94 -0.06
N VAL A 68 31.69 22.72 -0.89
CA VAL A 68 31.52 22.14 -2.23
C VAL A 68 30.89 20.74 -2.15
N ALA A 69 31.34 19.90 -1.20
CA ALA A 69 30.79 18.58 -0.96
C ALA A 69 29.31 18.64 -0.51
N GLN A 70 28.94 19.61 0.32
CA GLN A 70 27.56 19.85 0.74
C GLN A 70 26.65 20.17 -0.46
N VAL A 71 27.07 21.10 -1.31
CA VAL A 71 26.32 21.48 -2.52
C VAL A 71 26.21 20.29 -3.48
N ALA A 72 27.32 19.59 -3.74
CA ALA A 72 27.32 18.41 -4.59
C ALA A 72 26.36 17.32 -4.06
N THR A 73 26.35 17.10 -2.74
CA THR A 73 25.44 16.15 -2.09
C THR A 73 23.99 16.54 -2.30
N ALA A 74 23.64 17.82 -2.15
CA ALA A 74 22.28 18.30 -2.35
C ALA A 74 21.78 18.07 -3.79
N PHE A 75 22.61 18.33 -4.80
CA PHE A 75 22.26 18.05 -6.20
C PHE A 75 22.18 16.55 -6.50
N ALA A 76 23.03 15.72 -5.88
CA ALA A 76 22.99 14.27 -6.06
C ALA A 76 21.69 13.64 -5.52
N ILE A 77 21.23 14.06 -4.34
CA ILE A 77 20.03 13.48 -3.71
C ILE A 77 18.71 14.12 -4.20
N LYS A 78 18.77 15.24 -4.94
CA LYS A 78 17.59 15.97 -5.45
C LYS A 78 16.58 15.05 -6.15
N ARG A 79 17.06 14.19 -7.06
CA ARG A 79 16.18 13.32 -7.86
C ARG A 79 15.46 12.29 -6.98
N GLU A 80 16.18 11.67 -6.06
CA GLU A 80 15.59 10.72 -5.12
C GLU A 80 14.59 11.41 -4.19
N TYR A 81 14.87 12.64 -3.75
CA TYR A 81 13.94 13.44 -2.96
C TYR A 81 12.63 13.67 -3.71
N LEU A 82 12.69 14.04 -4.99
CA LEU A 82 11.51 14.24 -5.83
C LEU A 82 10.71 12.96 -6.05
N ILE A 83 11.35 11.79 -6.09
CA ILE A 83 10.68 10.49 -6.17
C ILE A 83 9.92 10.21 -4.86
N LYS A 84 10.59 10.36 -3.70
CA LYS A 84 9.98 10.09 -2.39
C LYS A 84 8.84 11.05 -2.04
N THR A 85 8.92 12.28 -2.53
CA THR A 85 7.93 13.34 -2.26
C THR A 85 6.96 13.57 -3.42
N TYR A 86 6.89 12.62 -4.36
CA TYR A 86 6.06 12.74 -5.55
C TYR A 86 4.56 12.93 -5.18
N PRO A 87 3.93 14.05 -5.55
CA PRO A 87 2.57 14.38 -5.17
C PRO A 87 1.56 13.32 -5.62
N GLN A 88 0.54 13.06 -4.80
CA GLN A 88 -0.50 12.07 -5.13
C GLN A 88 -1.41 12.53 -6.27
N ASN A 89 -1.73 13.83 -6.31
CA ASN A 89 -2.60 14.45 -7.30
C ASN A 89 -2.00 14.57 -8.71
N LEU A 90 -0.72 14.21 -8.89
CA LEU A 90 -0.09 14.21 -10.21
C LEU A 90 -0.26 12.84 -10.89
N PRO A 91 -0.47 12.83 -12.22
CA PRO A 91 -0.67 11.61 -12.97
C PRO A 91 0.58 10.73 -12.92
N LEU A 92 0.38 9.43 -12.68
CA LEU A 92 1.46 8.46 -12.60
C LEU A 92 2.32 8.50 -13.89
N PRO A 93 3.67 8.52 -13.77
CA PRO A 93 4.55 8.61 -14.93
C PRO A 93 4.48 7.34 -15.78
N GLU A 94 4.73 7.49 -17.09
CA GLU A 94 4.69 6.38 -18.04
C GLU A 94 5.92 5.45 -17.94
N ASP A 95 7.06 5.96 -17.47
CA ASP A 95 8.27 5.16 -17.28
C ASP A 95 8.07 4.11 -16.17
N PRO A 96 8.14 2.80 -16.49
CA PRO A 96 7.93 1.73 -15.52
C PRO A 96 8.94 1.74 -14.36
N LYS A 97 10.18 2.19 -14.59
CA LYS A 97 11.21 2.22 -13.53
C LYS A 97 10.91 3.31 -12.51
N LEU A 98 10.54 4.49 -13.02
CA LEU A 98 10.17 5.63 -12.19
C LEU A 98 8.89 5.35 -11.41
N LEU A 99 7.90 4.73 -12.06
CA LEU A 99 6.65 4.31 -11.42
C LEU A 99 6.89 3.37 -10.24
N LYS A 100 7.70 2.32 -10.45
CA LYS A 100 8.06 1.38 -9.36
C LYS A 100 8.77 2.08 -8.20
N ALA A 101 9.66 3.03 -8.50
CA ALA A 101 10.37 3.79 -7.47
C ALA A 101 9.44 4.69 -6.65
N ILE A 102 8.45 5.33 -7.30
CA ILE A 102 7.42 6.12 -6.61
C ILE A 102 6.52 5.20 -5.79
N ALA A 103 6.04 4.10 -6.38
CA ALA A 103 5.14 3.16 -5.73
C ALA A 103 5.75 2.52 -4.48
N ALA A 104 7.05 2.24 -4.49
CA ALA A 104 7.76 1.72 -3.32
C ALA A 104 7.74 2.67 -2.11
N ASN A 105 7.54 3.97 -2.33
CA ASN A 105 7.50 4.98 -1.26
C ASN A 105 6.07 5.44 -0.93
N ARG A 106 5.05 4.96 -1.66
CA ARG A 106 3.65 5.31 -1.40
C ARG A 106 3.00 4.26 -0.48
N PRO A 107 2.01 4.68 0.35
CA PRO A 107 1.17 3.71 1.04
C PRO A 107 0.42 2.87 0.01
N LYS A 108 0.35 1.56 0.24
CA LYS A 108 -0.43 0.67 -0.60
C LYS A 108 -1.92 0.87 -0.32
N ILE A 109 -2.72 0.84 -1.37
CA ILE A 109 -4.17 0.99 -1.33
C ILE A 109 -4.79 -0.39 -1.32
N ASP A 110 -5.57 -0.68 -0.28
CA ASP A 110 -6.35 -1.89 -0.22
C ASP A 110 -7.65 -1.72 -1.01
N LEU A 111 -7.81 -2.50 -2.07
CA LEU A 111 -8.94 -2.32 -2.99
C LEU A 111 -10.30 -2.54 -2.31
N ASN A 112 -10.37 -3.43 -1.32
CA ASN A 112 -11.62 -3.82 -0.65
C ASN A 112 -12.04 -2.84 0.45
N SER A 113 -11.15 -1.96 0.91
CA SER A 113 -11.42 -0.99 1.99
C SER A 113 -11.19 0.46 1.61
N CYS A 114 -10.55 0.75 0.48
CA CYS A 114 -10.27 2.11 0.04
C CYS A 114 -11.53 2.92 -0.30
N SER A 115 -11.38 4.24 -0.32
CA SER A 115 -12.42 5.15 -0.80
C SER A 115 -12.37 5.30 -2.32
N LYS A 116 -13.49 5.70 -2.93
CA LYS A 116 -13.52 6.07 -4.36
C LYS A 116 -12.49 7.16 -4.71
N ASN A 117 -12.25 8.09 -3.78
CA ASN A 117 -11.25 9.13 -3.95
C ASN A 117 -9.83 8.55 -4.12
N ASP A 118 -9.52 7.47 -3.39
CA ASP A 118 -8.22 6.80 -3.49
C ASP A 118 -8.05 6.10 -4.84
N LEU A 119 -9.11 5.45 -5.35
CA LEU A 119 -9.11 4.83 -6.68
C LEU A 119 -8.79 5.84 -7.78
N VAL A 120 -9.42 7.02 -7.74
CA VAL A 120 -9.25 8.03 -8.78
C VAL A 120 -7.95 8.80 -8.62
N ASN A 121 -7.70 9.36 -7.42
CA ASN A 121 -6.62 10.31 -7.22
C ASN A 121 -5.29 9.66 -6.86
N ILE A 122 -5.28 8.47 -6.25
CA ILE A 122 -4.04 7.79 -5.88
C ILE A 122 -3.65 6.75 -6.92
N LEU A 123 -4.59 5.90 -7.35
CA LEU A 123 -4.34 4.89 -8.38
C LEU A 123 -4.45 5.44 -9.80
N GLY A 124 -5.05 6.62 -10.00
CA GLY A 124 -5.21 7.21 -11.32
C GLY A 124 -6.24 6.49 -12.19
N LEU A 125 -7.17 5.75 -11.58
CA LEU A 125 -8.22 5.06 -12.31
C LEU A 125 -9.28 6.06 -12.81
N PRO A 126 -9.77 5.91 -14.04
CA PRO A 126 -10.98 6.59 -14.51
C PRO A 126 -12.14 6.45 -13.53
N ILE A 127 -12.92 7.51 -13.35
CA ILE A 127 -14.07 7.55 -12.41
C ILE A 127 -15.10 6.45 -12.70
N VAL A 128 -15.24 6.04 -13.96
CA VAL A 128 -16.17 4.97 -14.37
C VAL A 128 -15.80 3.66 -13.67
N TYR A 129 -14.55 3.21 -13.81
CA TYR A 129 -14.07 2.01 -13.12
C TYR A 129 -14.11 2.13 -11.59
N ALA A 130 -13.86 3.33 -11.06
CA ALA A 130 -13.96 3.56 -9.62
C ALA A 130 -15.40 3.40 -9.11
N ASN A 131 -16.40 3.79 -9.89
CA ASN A 131 -17.82 3.56 -9.57
C ASN A 131 -18.18 2.07 -9.67
N ASP A 132 -17.68 1.36 -10.68
CA ASP A 132 -17.96 -0.07 -10.86
C ASP A 132 -17.39 -0.91 -9.69
N ILE A 133 -16.15 -0.60 -9.27
CA ILE A 133 -15.52 -1.21 -8.08
C ILE A 133 -16.34 -0.92 -6.82
N GLU A 134 -16.81 0.32 -6.65
CA GLU A 134 -17.64 0.72 -5.50
C GLU A 134 -19.00 -0.01 -5.50
N SER A 135 -19.65 -0.16 -6.67
CA SER A 135 -20.92 -0.88 -6.81
C SER A 135 -20.77 -2.36 -6.46
N LEU A 136 -19.78 -3.03 -7.04
CA LEU A 136 -19.54 -4.46 -6.77
C LEU A 136 -19.22 -4.72 -5.28
N ARG A 137 -18.43 -3.84 -4.65
CA ARG A 137 -18.18 -3.91 -3.20
C ARG A 137 -19.44 -3.71 -2.37
N ALA A 138 -20.32 -2.78 -2.78
CA ALA A 138 -21.60 -2.57 -2.10
C ALA A 138 -22.53 -3.78 -2.24
N GLU A 139 -22.39 -4.56 -3.31
CA GLU A 139 -23.08 -5.83 -3.53
C GLU A 139 -22.44 -7.02 -2.78
N GLY A 140 -21.34 -6.79 -2.05
CA GLY A 140 -20.65 -7.80 -1.25
C GLY A 140 -19.54 -8.56 -2.00
N HIS A 141 -19.17 -8.11 -3.20
CA HIS A 141 -18.04 -8.68 -3.92
C HIS A 141 -16.72 -8.28 -3.26
N ILE A 142 -15.84 -9.26 -3.04
CA ILE A 142 -14.51 -9.09 -2.46
C ILE A 142 -13.48 -9.42 -3.54
N PHE A 143 -12.72 -8.41 -3.96
CA PHE A 143 -11.66 -8.61 -4.94
C PHE A 143 -10.49 -9.35 -4.31
N THR A 144 -9.98 -10.35 -5.02
CA THR A 144 -8.88 -11.20 -4.54
C THR A 144 -7.61 -11.03 -5.34
N SER A 145 -7.71 -10.54 -6.58
CA SER A 145 -6.58 -10.33 -7.47
C SER A 145 -6.79 -9.16 -8.43
N LEU A 146 -5.71 -8.74 -9.10
CA LEU A 146 -5.78 -7.69 -10.12
C LEU A 146 -6.44 -8.19 -11.40
N GLU A 147 -6.26 -9.46 -11.74
CA GLU A 147 -6.83 -10.10 -12.92
C GLU A 147 -8.37 -10.05 -12.88
N GLU A 148 -8.95 -10.17 -11.69
CA GLU A 148 -10.40 -10.05 -11.48
C GLU A 148 -10.95 -8.69 -11.94
N LEU A 149 -10.16 -7.61 -11.84
CA LEU A 149 -10.57 -6.31 -12.36
C LEU A 149 -10.62 -6.27 -13.89
N HIS A 150 -9.80 -7.07 -14.57
CA HIS A 150 -9.92 -7.25 -16.01
C HIS A 150 -11.14 -8.09 -16.36
N ASP A 151 -11.32 -9.21 -15.66
CA ASP A 151 -12.35 -10.20 -16.00
C ASP A 151 -13.76 -9.74 -15.65
N VAL A 152 -13.92 -8.93 -14.60
CA VAL A 152 -15.22 -8.48 -14.09
C VAL A 152 -15.59 -7.07 -14.56
N ILE A 153 -14.62 -6.15 -14.62
CA ILE A 153 -14.84 -4.71 -14.89
C ILE A 153 -14.18 -4.27 -16.21
N GLU A 154 -13.57 -5.20 -16.94
CA GLU A 154 -12.94 -4.95 -18.24
C GLU A 154 -11.84 -3.86 -18.19
N ILE A 155 -11.17 -3.69 -17.03
CA ILE A 155 -10.06 -2.74 -16.92
C ILE A 155 -8.89 -3.24 -17.79
N PRO A 156 -8.32 -2.41 -18.69
CA PRO A 156 -7.23 -2.84 -19.54
C PRO A 156 -5.99 -3.28 -18.73
N ASN A 157 -5.36 -4.38 -19.15
CA ASN A 157 -4.13 -4.90 -18.52
C ASN A 157 -2.99 -3.87 -18.46
N THR A 158 -2.95 -2.93 -19.41
CA THR A 158 -1.98 -1.82 -19.41
C THR A 158 -2.17 -0.88 -18.22
N THR A 159 -3.42 -0.64 -17.82
CA THR A 159 -3.78 0.16 -16.64
C THR A 159 -3.51 -0.63 -15.37
N LEU A 160 -3.90 -1.91 -15.32
CA LEU A 160 -3.66 -2.78 -14.16
C LEU A 160 -2.17 -2.90 -13.82
N LYS A 161 -1.32 -3.06 -14.83
CA LYS A 161 0.13 -3.10 -14.66
C LYS A 161 0.72 -1.82 -14.06
N LYS A 162 0.08 -0.66 -14.26
CA LYS A 162 0.54 0.61 -13.65
C LYS A 162 0.23 0.66 -12.16
N ILE A 163 -0.91 0.11 -11.75
CA ILE A 163 -1.38 0.16 -10.37
C ILE A 163 -0.94 -1.05 -9.54
N GLU A 164 -0.40 -2.10 -10.17
CA GLU A 164 -0.01 -3.36 -9.54
C GLU A 164 0.81 -3.17 -8.26
N SER A 165 1.86 -2.35 -8.31
CA SER A 165 2.72 -2.09 -7.15
C SER A 165 2.10 -1.20 -6.07
N LEU A 166 0.95 -0.59 -6.35
CA LEU A 166 0.22 0.31 -5.45
C LEU A 166 -0.96 -0.36 -4.75
N VAL A 167 -1.40 -1.53 -5.23
CA VAL A 167 -2.62 -2.19 -4.74
C VAL A 167 -2.26 -3.38 -3.84
N VAL A 168 -3.09 -3.59 -2.82
CA VAL A 168 -3.17 -4.83 -2.05
C VAL A 168 -4.62 -5.27 -1.95
N PHE A 169 -4.81 -6.55 -1.68
CA PHE A 169 -6.13 -7.13 -1.43
C PHE A 169 -6.13 -7.64 0.00
N SER A 170 -6.84 -6.96 0.88
CA SER A 170 -7.11 -7.48 2.21
C SER A 170 -8.48 -8.14 2.23
N TYR A 171 -8.59 -9.17 3.05
CA TYR A 171 -9.84 -9.88 3.29
C TYR A 171 -10.37 -9.49 4.67
N ASP A 172 -11.53 -8.86 4.72
CA ASP A 172 -12.20 -8.51 5.97
C ASP A 172 -13.28 -9.54 6.32
N TYR A 173 -12.92 -10.48 7.19
CA TYR A 173 -13.82 -11.51 7.72
C TYR A 173 -15.04 -10.94 8.48
N ARG A 174 -15.06 -9.65 8.82
CA ARG A 174 -16.20 -9.00 9.50
C ARG A 174 -17.33 -8.66 8.54
N GLN A 175 -17.02 -8.44 7.26
CA GLN A 175 -18.01 -8.25 6.20
C GLN A 175 -18.79 -9.56 5.93
N GLU A 176 -18.23 -10.71 6.30
CA GLU A 176 -18.89 -12.02 6.28
C GLU A 176 -19.56 -12.41 7.62
N SER A 177 -19.84 -11.49 8.54
CA SER A 177 -20.47 -11.87 9.82
C SER A 177 -21.81 -12.61 9.63
N ASP A 178 -22.49 -12.41 8.50
CA ASP A 178 -23.67 -13.18 8.10
C ASP A 178 -23.37 -14.49 7.34
N TYR A 179 -22.17 -14.68 6.81
CA TYR A 179 -21.75 -15.83 5.98
C TYR A 179 -20.59 -16.65 6.59
N SER A 180 -20.28 -16.50 7.87
CA SER A 180 -19.15 -17.25 8.43
C SER A 180 -19.49 -18.73 8.64
N TRP A 181 -18.66 -19.63 8.11
CA TRP A 181 -18.69 -21.07 8.41
C TRP A 181 -18.74 -21.40 9.92
N LYS A 182 -18.29 -20.47 10.77
CA LYS A 182 -18.37 -20.58 12.22
C LYS A 182 -19.80 -20.71 12.74
N ARG A 183 -20.81 -20.19 12.02
CA ARG A 183 -22.24 -20.32 12.37
C ARG A 183 -22.67 -21.77 12.44
N ILE A 184 -22.06 -22.65 11.65
CA ILE A 184 -22.30 -24.10 11.66
C ILE A 184 -22.02 -24.71 13.05
N ASN A 185 -21.10 -24.13 13.84
CA ASN A 185 -20.83 -24.59 15.21
C ASN A 185 -22.01 -24.34 16.17
N SER A 186 -22.80 -23.29 15.93
CA SER A 186 -23.94 -22.90 16.78
C SER A 186 -25.31 -23.39 16.29
N MET A 187 -25.44 -23.79 15.01
CA MET A 187 -26.73 -24.19 14.43
C MET A 187 -27.20 -25.56 14.94
N THR A 188 -28.51 -25.72 15.15
CA THR A 188 -29.12 -27.03 15.41
C THR A 188 -29.24 -27.85 14.12
N VAL A 189 -29.64 -29.13 14.23
CA VAL A 189 -29.91 -29.97 13.04
C VAL A 189 -31.03 -29.33 12.21
N ASP A 190 -32.07 -28.85 12.87
CA ASP A 190 -33.22 -28.21 12.20
C ASP A 190 -32.80 -26.89 11.53
N ASP A 191 -31.96 -26.08 12.17
CA ASP A 191 -31.42 -24.85 11.57
C ASP A 191 -30.62 -25.13 10.30
N LEU A 192 -29.80 -26.19 10.31
CA LEU A 192 -29.01 -26.60 9.15
C LEU A 192 -29.91 -27.06 7.99
N VAL A 193 -30.96 -27.82 8.29
CA VAL A 193 -31.94 -28.26 7.28
C VAL A 193 -32.73 -27.08 6.71
N ASN A 194 -33.22 -26.20 7.59
CA ASN A 194 -33.95 -24.99 7.20
C ASN A 194 -33.10 -24.03 6.34
N SER A 195 -31.78 -24.11 6.48
CA SER A 195 -30.85 -23.31 5.68
C SER A 195 -30.50 -23.94 4.33
N GLY A 196 -31.05 -25.12 4.01
CA GLY A 196 -30.88 -25.79 2.70
C GLY A 196 -29.99 -27.03 2.71
N LEU A 197 -29.55 -27.50 3.89
CA LEU A 197 -28.72 -28.69 4.00
C LEU A 197 -29.57 -29.98 4.00
N GLU A 198 -29.09 -31.02 3.33
CA GLU A 198 -29.76 -32.33 3.39
C GLU A 198 -29.74 -32.89 4.83
N LEU A 199 -30.83 -33.54 5.24
CA LEU A 199 -31.01 -34.07 6.60
C LEU A 199 -29.84 -34.97 7.05
N ASN A 200 -29.33 -35.82 6.14
CA ASN A 200 -28.20 -36.71 6.42
C ASN A 200 -26.90 -35.93 6.69
N ALA A 201 -26.65 -34.89 5.90
CA ALA A 201 -25.52 -33.99 6.09
C ALA A 201 -25.64 -33.19 7.40
N ALA A 202 -26.83 -32.66 7.72
CA ALA A 202 -27.07 -31.93 8.97
C ALA A 202 -26.82 -32.80 10.21
N ARG A 203 -27.28 -34.06 10.18
CA ARG A 203 -27.03 -35.04 11.25
C ARG A 203 -25.55 -35.38 11.40
N ALA A 204 -24.83 -35.57 10.29
CA ALA A 204 -23.39 -35.86 10.32
C ALA A 204 -22.58 -34.68 10.88
N ILE A 205 -22.93 -33.43 10.56
CA ILE A 205 -22.33 -32.23 11.15
C ILE A 205 -22.58 -32.17 12.66
N ALA A 206 -23.81 -32.41 13.10
CA ALA A 206 -24.15 -32.40 14.53
C ALA A 206 -23.42 -33.52 15.32
N ALA A 207 -23.39 -34.74 14.77
CA ALA A 207 -22.67 -35.87 15.38
C ALA A 207 -21.17 -35.61 15.47
N ALA A 208 -20.56 -35.05 14.42
CA ALA A 208 -19.15 -34.68 14.43
C ALA A 208 -18.85 -33.61 15.49
N ARG A 209 -19.74 -32.61 15.70
CA ARG A 209 -19.57 -31.62 16.77
C ARG A 209 -19.65 -32.24 18.16
N GLN A 210 -20.59 -33.16 18.38
CA GLN A 210 -20.74 -33.84 19.67
C GLN A 210 -19.50 -34.68 20.03
N SER A 211 -18.86 -35.34 19.07
CA SER A 211 -17.72 -36.21 19.32
C SER A 211 -16.36 -35.49 19.37
N GLY A 212 -16.19 -34.42 18.59
CA GLY A 212 -14.89 -33.75 18.42
C GLY A 212 -14.86 -32.26 18.76
N GLY A 213 -15.94 -31.71 19.33
CA GLY A 213 -16.08 -30.30 19.63
C GLY A 213 -16.28 -29.42 18.40
N GLU A 214 -16.14 -28.11 18.58
CA GLU A 214 -16.31 -27.11 17.50
C GLU A 214 -15.36 -27.36 16.33
N PHE A 215 -15.83 -27.07 15.12
CA PHE A 215 -14.99 -27.05 13.93
C PHE A 215 -14.07 -25.85 13.95
N LYS A 216 -12.84 -26.05 13.47
CA LYS A 216 -11.82 -24.98 13.39
C LYS A 216 -11.64 -24.39 11.99
N SER A 217 -12.21 -25.04 10.98
CA SER A 217 -12.20 -24.56 9.58
C SER A 217 -13.25 -25.30 8.73
N ILE A 218 -13.55 -24.77 7.55
CA ILE A 218 -14.37 -25.44 6.52
C ILE A 218 -13.82 -26.83 6.17
N MET A 219 -12.49 -26.95 6.06
CA MET A 219 -11.83 -28.23 5.78
C MET A 219 -11.97 -29.24 6.92
N ASP A 220 -12.09 -28.77 8.16
CA ASP A 220 -12.33 -29.63 9.32
C ASP A 220 -13.72 -30.27 9.24
N ILE A 221 -14.73 -29.51 8.79
CA ILE A 221 -16.08 -30.02 8.52
C ILE A 221 -16.02 -31.14 7.49
N LYS A 222 -15.40 -30.90 6.32
CA LYS A 222 -15.23 -31.92 5.27
C LYS A 222 -14.55 -33.18 5.79
N LYS A 223 -13.45 -33.03 6.51
CA LYS A 223 -12.63 -34.16 6.99
C LYS A 223 -13.35 -35.01 8.04
N ARG A 224 -14.08 -34.37 8.97
CA ARG A 224 -14.75 -35.06 10.08
C ARG A 224 -16.11 -35.65 9.70
N THR A 225 -16.79 -35.05 8.74
CA THR A 225 -18.15 -35.47 8.35
C THR A 225 -18.19 -36.26 7.05
N GLY A 226 -17.15 -36.18 6.22
CA GLY A 226 -17.13 -36.77 4.87
C GLY A 226 -18.02 -36.03 3.86
N ILE A 227 -18.71 -34.97 4.27
CA ILE A 227 -19.64 -34.23 3.43
C ILE A 227 -18.86 -33.36 2.44
N PRO A 228 -19.19 -33.38 1.14
CA PRO A 228 -18.54 -32.53 0.16
C PRO A 228 -18.83 -31.05 0.42
N PHE A 229 -17.84 -30.18 0.17
CA PHE A 229 -17.97 -28.73 0.39
C PHE A 229 -19.17 -28.11 -0.35
N SER A 230 -19.49 -28.61 -1.55
CA SER A 230 -20.64 -28.14 -2.34
C SER A 230 -21.97 -28.23 -1.58
N ALA A 231 -22.11 -29.18 -0.64
CA ALA A 231 -23.36 -29.36 0.09
C ALA A 231 -23.64 -28.22 1.07
N TYR A 232 -22.61 -27.61 1.68
CA TYR A 232 -22.76 -26.55 2.69
C TYR A 232 -22.13 -25.22 2.28
N ARG A 233 -21.68 -25.09 1.03
CA ARG A 233 -21.05 -23.86 0.49
C ARG A 233 -21.94 -22.63 0.60
N HIS A 234 -23.26 -22.79 0.56
CA HIS A 234 -24.21 -21.68 0.68
C HIS A 234 -24.45 -21.21 2.13
N LEU A 235 -23.89 -21.94 3.11
CA LEU A 235 -23.95 -21.65 4.54
C LEU A 235 -22.66 -21.01 5.08
N THR A 236 -21.69 -20.82 4.19
CA THR A 236 -20.32 -20.33 4.43
C THR A 236 -20.00 -19.23 3.45
#